data_AF-X1RTD8-F1
#
_entry.id   AF-X1RTD8-F1
#
_cell.length_a   1.000
_cell.length_b   1.000
_cell.length_c   1.000
_cell.angle_alpha   90.00
_cell.angle_beta   90.00
_cell.angle_gamma   90.00
#
_symmetry.space_group_name_H-M   'P 1'
#
loop_
_entity.id
_entity.type
_entity.pdbx_description
1 polymer ?
#
loop_
_entity_poly.entity_id
_entity_poly.type
_entity_poly.pdbx_seq_one_letter_code
_entity_poly.pdbx_strand_id
1 'polypeptide(L)' 'MKLKTMLLKMESDQPIKEGTDKLRGFFAQKFNSYLLVHNHLGRGKSFFSWMIVPNPLEA' A
#
# COMPACT_ATOMS: atom_id res chain seq x y z
N MET A 1 5.22 -6.42 -23.69
CA MET A 1 4.05 -5.54 -23.45
C MET A 1 4.54 -4.21 -22.91
N LYS A 2 4.08 -3.06 -23.42
CA LYS A 2 4.43 -1.75 -22.82
C LYS A 2 3.52 -1.52 -21.60
N LEU A 3 4.10 -1.45 -20.41
CA LEU A 3 3.39 -1.17 -19.17
C LEU A 3 3.26 0.34 -18.98
N LYS A 4 2.05 0.80 -18.63
CA LYS A 4 1.85 2.17 -18.14
C LYS A 4 1.94 2.15 -16.63
N THR A 5 2.90 2.87 -16.06
CA THR A 5 3.10 2.99 -14.62
C THR A 5 2.84 4.42 -14.16
N MET A 6 2.49 4.58 -12.89
CA MET A 6 2.39 5.87 -12.21
C MET A 6 3.15 5.77 -10.90
N LEU A 7 4.04 6.73 -10.64
CA LEU A 7 4.80 6.84 -9.41
C LEU A 7 4.21 7.95 -8.54
N LEU A 8 3.81 7.61 -7.31
CA LEU A 8 3.39 8.57 -6.29
C LEU A 8 4.41 8.56 -5.15
N LYS A 9 5.08 9.70 -4.94
CA LYS A 9 5.94 9.93 -3.78
C LYS A 9 5.24 10.89 -2.81
N MET A 10 5.12 10.49 -1.56
CA MET A 10 4.54 11.30 -0.48
C MET A 10 5.62 11.54 0.58
N GLU A 11 5.69 12.76 1.08
CA GLU A 11 6.63 13.17 2.12
C GLU A 11 5.84 13.69 3.33
N SER A 12 6.41 13.49 4.51
CA SER A 12 5.84 13.96 5.77
C SER A 12 6.57 15.24 6.20
N ASP A 13 5.82 16.22 6.68
CA ASP A 13 6.36 17.42 7.34
C ASP A 13 6.88 17.11 8.75
N GLN A 14 6.60 15.91 9.25
CA GLN A 14 7.04 15.40 10.54
C GLN A 14 7.91 14.14 10.40
N PRO A 15 8.85 13.89 11.32
CA PRO A 15 9.60 12.63 11.35
C PRO A 15 8.65 11.43 11.44
N ILE A 16 8.85 10.45 10.55
CA ILE A 16 8.15 9.16 10.64
C ILE A 16 8.78 8.39 11.79
N LYS A 17 8.01 8.22 12.88
CA LYS A 17 8.49 7.58 14.12
C LYS A 17 8.24 6.08 14.16
N GLU A 18 7.32 5.60 13.34
CA GLU A 18 6.81 4.23 13.37
C GLU A 18 7.31 3.42 12.17
N GLY A 19 7.24 2.09 12.27
CA GLY A 19 7.68 1.16 11.24
C GLY A 19 6.80 1.14 9.98
N THR A 20 7.31 0.45 8.96
CA THR A 20 6.62 0.24 7.66
C THR A 20 5.31 -0.54 7.80
N ASP A 21 5.18 -1.37 8.83
CA ASP A 21 3.95 -2.09 9.19
C ASP A 21 2.83 -1.13 9.60
N LYS A 22 3.15 -0.11 10.42
CA LYS A 22 2.21 0.95 10.81
C LYS A 22 1.86 1.85 9.65
N LEU A 23 2.84 2.18 8.81
CA LEU A 23 2.62 2.96 7.59
C LEU A 23 1.65 2.24 6.64
N ARG A 24 1.82 0.94 6.45
CA ARG A 24 0.88 0.11 5.68
C ARG A 24 -0.51 0.12 6.32
N GLY A 25 -0.59 -0.03 7.64
CA GLY A 25 -1.84 0.03 8.38
C GLY A 25 -2.59 1.36 8.19
N PHE A 26 -1.86 2.48 8.28
CA PHE A 26 -2.39 3.82 8.03
C PHE A 26 -3.01 3.95 6.64
N PHE A 27 -2.29 3.51 5.60
CA PHE A 27 -2.81 3.55 4.23
C PHE A 27 -3.99 2.60 4.01
N ALA A 28 -3.94 1.39 4.58
CA ALA A 28 -5.04 0.44 4.51
C ALA A 28 -6.32 0.98 5.18
N GLN A 29 -6.20 1.77 6.24
CA GLN A 29 -7.34 2.41 6.90
C GLN A 29 -7.83 3.64 6.11
N LYS A 30 -6.90 4.53 5.70
CA LYS A 30 -7.23 5.76 4.96
C LYS A 30 -7.86 5.48 3.60
N PHE A 31 -7.45 4.39 2.95
CA PHE A 31 -7.91 3.96 1.64
C PHE A 31 -8.65 2.61 1.70
N ASN A 32 -9.44 2.39 2.75
CA ASN A 32 -10.16 1.12 2.97
C ASN A 32 -11.13 0.74 1.84
N SER A 33 -11.66 1.72 1.10
CA SER A 33 -12.49 1.46 -0.08
C SER A 33 -11.70 0.93 -1.29
N TYR A 34 -10.37 1.02 -1.28
CA TYR A 34 -9.50 0.62 -2.38
C TYR A 34 -8.87 -0.75 -2.09
N LEU A 35 -9.46 -1.77 -2.71
CA LEU A 35 -9.11 -3.18 -2.52
C LEU A 35 -7.63 -3.49 -2.78
N LEU A 36 -7.00 -2.80 -3.73
CA LEU A 36 -5.57 -2.96 -4.05
C LEU A 36 -4.64 -2.44 -2.96
N VAL A 37 -5.07 -1.46 -2.17
CA VAL A 37 -4.28 -0.87 -1.06
C VAL A 37 -4.52 -1.65 0.23
N HIS A 38 -5.77 -2.08 0.45
CA HIS A 38 -6.21 -2.75 1.68
C HIS A 38 -5.94 -4.28 1.66
N ASN A 39 -5.81 -4.90 0.48
CA ASN A 39 -5.51 -6.32 0.26
C ASN A 39 -6.42 -7.32 1.03
N HIS A 40 -7.65 -6.92 1.32
CA HIS A 40 -8.61 -7.72 2.08
C HIS A 40 -9.98 -7.68 1.38
N LEU A 41 -10.56 -8.87 1.16
CA LEU A 41 -11.86 -9.05 0.50
C LEU A 41 -13.03 -9.16 1.50
N GLY A 42 -12.77 -9.02 2.80
CA GLY A 42 -13.73 -9.29 3.88
C GLY A 42 -13.79 -10.77 4.28
N ARG A 43 -14.40 -11.05 5.44
CA ARG A 43 -14.64 -12.41 5.99
C ARG A 43 -13.36 -13.28 6.07
N GLY A 44 -12.25 -12.68 6.49
CA GLY A 44 -10.98 -13.40 6.65
C GLY A 44 -10.30 -13.81 5.34
N LYS A 45 -10.77 -13.31 4.18
CA LYS A 45 -10.18 -13.64 2.87
C LYS A 45 -9.23 -12.53 2.41
N SER A 46 -8.02 -12.92 2.05
CA SER A 46 -7.04 -12.04 1.43
C SER A 46 -7.21 -12.06 -0.08
N PHE A 47 -6.99 -10.90 -0.71
CA PHE A 47 -6.85 -10.85 -2.17
C PHE A 47 -5.44 -11.33 -2.52
N PHE A 48 -5.34 -12.30 -3.43
CA PHE A 48 -4.05 -12.73 -4.00
C PHE A 48 -4.11 -12.48 -5.51
N SER A 49 -3.53 -11.37 -5.91
CA SER A 49 -3.23 -11.02 -7.30
C SER A 49 -1.76 -10.67 -7.39
N TRP A 50 -1.15 -10.82 -8.56
CA TRP A 50 0.20 -10.33 -8.82
C TRP A 50 0.23 -8.81 -8.59
N MET A 51 0.62 -8.41 -7.38
CA MET A 51 0.49 -7.05 -6.87
C MET A 51 1.66 -6.22 -7.41
N ILE A 52 1.38 -5.33 -8.36
CA ILE A 52 2.33 -4.30 -8.78
C ILE A 52 2.14 -3.10 -7.85
N VAL A 53 2.53 -3.26 -6.59
CA VAL A 53 2.79 -2.14 -5.67
C VAL A 53 4.15 -2.46 -5.07
N PRO A 54 5.20 -1.66 -5.36
CA PRO A 54 6.53 -1.97 -4.87
C PRO A 54 6.53 -1.98 -3.35
N ASN A 55 7.08 -3.04 -2.79
CA ASN A 55 7.44 -3.11 -1.38
C ASN A 55 8.37 -1.92 -1.08
N PRO A 56 8.08 -1.07 -0.09
CA PRO A 56 8.93 0.09 0.24
C PRO A 56 10.35 -0.27 0.72
N LEU A 57 10.68 -1.56 0.79
CA LEU A 57 12.01 -2.08 1.14
C LEU A 57 12.97 -2.22 -0.06
N GLU A 58 12.53 -1.95 -1.29
CA GLU A 58 13.38 -2.00 -2.50
C GLU A 58 13.55 -0.63 -3.20
N ALA A 59 13.45 0.48 -2.46
CA ALA A 59 13.71 1.83 -2.96
C ALA A 59 14.89 2.50 -2.24
#